data_AF-A0A843GXV8-F1
#
_entry.id   AF-A0A843GXV8-F1
#
_cell.length_a   1.000
_cell.length_b   1.000
_cell.length_c   1.000
_cell.angle_alpha   90.00
_cell.angle_beta   90.00
_cell.angle_gamma   90.00
#
_symmetry.space_group_name_H-M   'P 1'
#
loop_
_entity.id
_entity.type
_entity.pdbx_description
1 polymer ?
#
loop_
_entity_poly.entity_id
_entity_poly.type
_entity_poly.pdbx_seq_one_letter_code
_entity_poly.pdbx_strand_id
1 'polypeptide(L)' 'MANTYEVGDRVKIEVDDLPYAGTVITYDDNNYKVSVDGLGKVVSAEETDLTPLS' A
#
# COMPACT_ATOMS: atom_id res chain seq x y z
N MET A 1 -12.83 2.71 -13.37
CA MET A 1 -11.89 3.59 -12.65
C MET A 1 -10.51 3.04 -12.93
N ALA A 2 -9.55 3.90 -13.29
CA ALA A 2 -8.16 3.45 -13.38
C ALA A 2 -7.64 3.30 -11.95
N ASN A 3 -6.93 2.20 -11.67
CA ASN A 3 -6.21 2.08 -10.41
C ASN A 3 -5.08 3.11 -10.43
N THR A 4 -4.99 3.98 -9.42
CA THR A 4 -3.93 5.00 -9.35
C THR A 4 -2.55 4.37 -9.11
N TYR A 5 -2.51 3.23 -8.41
CA TYR A 5 -1.28 2.48 -8.15
C TYR A 5 -1.28 1.13 -8.88
N GLU A 6 -0.10 0.69 -9.29
CA GLU A 6 0.13 -0.59 -9.95
C GLU A 6 0.90 -1.57 -9.05
N VAL A 7 0.82 -2.86 -9.37
CA VAL A 7 1.63 -3.88 -8.69
C VAL A 7 3.11 -3.59 -8.93
N GLY A 8 3.87 -3.48 -7.84
CA GLY A 8 5.27 -3.08 -7.85
C GLY A 8 5.50 -1.64 -7.38
N ASP A 9 4.47 -0.80 -7.33
CA ASP A 9 4.61 0.58 -6.87
C ASP A 9 5.03 0.66 -5.40
N ARG A 10 5.88 1.65 -5.13
CA ARG A 10 6.33 1.99 -3.79
C ARG A 10 5.42 3.05 -3.20
N VAL A 11 4.86 2.75 -2.04
CA VAL A 11 3.92 3.62 -1.34
C VAL A 11 4.29 3.73 0.13
N LYS A 12 3.95 4.87 0.72
CA LYS A 12 3.91 5.07 2.16
C LYS A 12 2.50 4.73 2.64
N ILE A 13 2.42 4.01 3.76
CA ILE A 13 1.19 3.59 4.44
C ILE A 13 1.34 3.78 5.94
N GLU A 14 0.26 4.12 6.64
CA GLU A 14 0.24 4.19 8.11
C GLU A 14 -0.24 2.86 8.69
N VAL A 15 0.54 2.31 9.61
CA VAL A 15 0.23 1.07 10.33
C VAL A 15 0.39 1.37 11.80
N ASP A 16 -0.70 1.22 12.56
CA ASP A 16 -0.72 1.53 13.99
C ASP A 16 -0.19 2.95 14.29
N ASP A 17 -0.68 3.95 13.52
CA ASP A 17 -0.29 5.37 13.56
C ASP A 17 1.18 5.69 13.23
N LEU A 18 1.93 4.71 12.71
CA LEU A 18 3.32 4.88 12.30
C LEU A 18 3.46 4.77 10.78
N PRO A 19 4.22 5.67 10.12
CA PRO A 19 4.42 5.62 8.69
C PRO A 19 5.46 4.56 8.31
N TYR A 20 5.09 3.68 7.38
CA TYR A 20 5.96 2.68 6.79
C TYR A 20 6.00 2.79 5.27
N ALA A 21 7.10 2.36 4.68
CA ALA A 21 7.16 2.10 3.25
C ALA A 21 6.66 0.69 2.94
N GLY A 22 6.09 0.51 1.76
CA GLY A 22 5.64 -0.78 1.29
C GLY A 22 5.55 -0.85 -0.23
N THR A 23 5.29 -2.05 -0.71
CA THR A 23 5.11 -2.35 -2.13
C THR A 23 3.71 -2.86 -2.39
N VAL A 24 3.02 -2.27 -3.36
CA VAL A 24 1.72 -2.78 -3.84
C VAL A 24 1.93 -4.14 -4.50
N ILE A 25 1.20 -5.16 -4.04
CA ILE A 25 1.34 -6.55 -4.56
C ILE A 25 0.11 -7.03 -5.32
N THR A 26 -1.07 -6.48 -5.03
CA THR A 26 -2.32 -6.73 -5.78
C THR A 26 -3.35 -5.66 -5.44
N TYR A 27 -4.39 -5.57 -6.26
CA TYR A 27 -5.60 -4.78 -5.99
C TYR A 27 -6.80 -5.71 -6.10
N ASP A 28 -7.51 -5.90 -4.99
CA ASP A 28 -8.69 -6.77 -4.90
C ASP A 28 -9.70 -6.19 -3.91
N ASP A 29 -10.98 -6.47 -4.12
CA ASP A 29 -12.06 -6.02 -3.24
C ASP A 29 -12.03 -4.50 -2.95
N ASN A 30 -11.77 -3.71 -4.01
CA ASN A 30 -11.59 -2.25 -3.99
C ASN A 30 -10.43 -1.72 -3.10
N ASN A 31 -9.54 -2.61 -2.66
CA ASN A 31 -8.43 -2.27 -1.78
C ASN A 31 -7.09 -2.69 -2.38
N TYR A 32 -6.04 -1.91 -2.10
CA TYR A 32 -4.67 -2.28 -2.40
C TYR A 32 -4.15 -3.20 -1.30
N LYS A 33 -3.47 -4.27 -1.70
CA LYS A 33 -2.66 -5.08 -0.79
C LYS A 33 -1.23 -4.59 -0.87
N VAL A 34 -0.68 -4.24 0.28
CA VAL A 34 0.67 -3.68 0.39
C VAL A 34 1.51 -4.57 1.29
N SER A 35 2.63 -5.08 0.77
CA SER A 35 3.65 -5.72 1.60
C SER A 35 4.43 -4.62 2.33
N VAL A 36 4.41 -4.63 3.65
CA VAL A 36 5.02 -3.56 4.48
C VAL A 36 6.46 -3.92 4.84
N ASP A 37 7.38 -3.02 4.51
CA ASP A 37 8.80 -3.19 4.77
C ASP A 37 9.08 -3.29 6.27
N GLY A 38 9.93 -4.23 6.68
CA GLY A 38 10.36 -4.39 8.07
C GLY A 38 9.33 -5.02 9.01
N LEU A 39 8.06 -5.13 8.61
CA LEU A 39 7.01 -5.77 9.42
C LEU A 39 6.70 -7.20 9.01
N GLY A 40 7.07 -7.62 7.78
CA GLY A 40 6.83 -8.98 7.29
C GLY A 40 5.34 -9.34 7.20
N LYS A 41 4.46 -8.32 7.09
CA LYS A 41 3.00 -8.48 6.96
C LYS A 41 2.49 -7.76 5.72
N VAL A 42 1.35 -8.23 5.23
CA VAL A 42 0.58 -7.56 4.18
C VAL A 42 -0.59 -6.84 4.83
N VAL A 43 -0.84 -5.61 4.40
CA VAL A 43 -1.98 -4.81 4.84
C VAL A 43 -2.91 -4.52 3.67
N SER A 44 -4.20 -4.34 3.97
CA SER A 44 -5.22 -3.90 3.02
C SER A 44 -5.47 -2.43 3.28
N ALA A 45 -5.44 -1.60 2.24
CA ALA A 45 -5.61 -0.16 2.36
C ALA A 45 -6.41 0.42 1.19
N GLU A 46 -7.18 1.47 1.48
CA GLU A 46 -7.86 2.23 0.45
C GLU A 46 -6.86 3.12 -0.29
N GLU A 47 -7.22 3.57 -1.49
CA GLU A 47 -6.36 4.47 -2.28
C GLU A 47 -5.96 5.73 -1.50
N THR A 48 -6.88 6.25 -0.69
CA THR A 48 -6.71 7.46 0.12
C THR A 48 -5.71 7.30 1.27
N ASP A 49 -5.42 6.07 1.67
CA ASP A 49 -4.47 5.76 2.75
C ASP A 49 -3.04 5.59 2.23
N LEU A 50 -2.89 5.51 0.90
CA LEU A 50 -1.60 5.36 0.25
C LEU A 50 -1.08 6.71 -0.22
N THR A 51 0.20 6.94 0.02
CA THR A 51 0.94 8.08 -0.56
C THR A 51 2.06 7.54 -1.45
N PRO A 52 2.25 8.03 -2.68
CA PRO A 52 3.36 7.58 -3.52
C PRO A 52 4.70 7.92 -2.89
N LEU A 53 5.63 6.97 -2.87
CA LEU A 53 7.04 7.22 -2.55
C LEU A 53 7.74 7.57 -3.86
N SER A 54 8.16 8.83 -3.99
CA SER A 54 8.88 9.35 -5.16
C SER A 54 10.26 8.72 -5.34
#